data_AF-A0A9C6T2K8-F1
#
_entry.id   AF-A0A9C6T2K8-F1
#
_cell.length_a   1.000
_cell.length_b   1.000
_cell.length_c   1.000
_cell.angle_alpha   90.00
_cell.angle_beta   90.00
_cell.angle_gamma   90.00
#
_symmetry.space_group_name_H-M   'P 1'
#
loop_
_entity.id
_entity.type
_entity.pdbx_description
1 polymer ?
#
loop_
_entity_poly.entity_id
_entity_poly.type
_entity_poly.pdbx_seq_one_letter_code
_entity_poly.pdbx_strand_id
1 'polypeptide(L)'
;MVNILYPTNSISMRMQVMKKANGYKPWLFDITFDACKFMKNKSNKAVKVVFDLFKDFSTVNHSCPYVGRNGLVGFYPAPEKLKLPLPTGDYLILISWKFYNRLQYVTNVYFTFVEDY
;
A
#
# COMPACT_ATOMS: atom_id res chain seq x y z
N MET A 1 6.37 8.66 -7.52
CA MET A 1 5.52 8.57 -8.72
C MET A 1 6.16 7.59 -9.69
N VAL A 2 5.38 6.72 -10.34
CA VAL A 2 5.83 5.67 -11.27
C VAL A 2 5.18 5.89 -12.63
N ASN A 3 5.94 5.76 -13.72
CA ASN A 3 5.40 5.88 -15.08
C ASN A 3 5.17 4.48 -15.69
N ILE A 4 3.91 4.15 -15.99
CA ILE A 4 3.52 2.89 -16.61
C ILE A 4 3.38 3.10 -18.11
N LEU A 5 4.27 2.48 -18.89
CA LEU A 5 4.33 2.70 -20.35
C LEU A 5 3.18 2.05 -21.12
N TYR A 6 2.69 0.89 -20.64
CA TYR A 6 1.65 0.11 -21.31
C TYR A 6 0.45 -0.13 -20.39
N PRO A 7 -0.79 -0.01 -20.88
CA PRO A 7 -2.00 -0.27 -20.09
C PRO A 7 -1.93 -1.62 -19.37
N THR A 8 -2.01 -1.59 -18.04
CA THR A 8 -1.86 -2.80 -17.21
C THR A 8 -3.18 -3.18 -16.55
N ASN A 9 -3.63 -4.42 -16.78
CA ASN A 9 -4.89 -4.97 -16.25
C ASN A 9 -4.70 -6.11 -15.23
N SER A 10 -3.47 -6.54 -15.00
CA SER A 10 -3.14 -7.58 -14.02
C SER A 10 -2.02 -7.09 -13.13
N ILE A 11 -2.37 -6.72 -11.90
CA ILE A 11 -1.43 -6.22 -10.90
C ILE A 11 -1.63 -7.05 -9.63
N SER A 12 -0.65 -7.90 -9.34
CA SER A 12 -0.57 -8.60 -8.07
C SER A 12 0.31 -7.80 -7.11
N MET A 13 -0.25 -7.46 -5.95
CA MET A 13 0.45 -6.74 -4.90
C MET A 13 0.61 -7.64 -3.69
N ARG A 14 1.82 -7.66 -3.11
CA ARG A 14 2.06 -8.20 -1.77
C ARG A 14 2.47 -7.06 -0.84
N MET A 15 1.77 -6.91 0.28
CA MET A 15 2.06 -5.93 1.32
C MET A 15 2.43 -6.69 2.60
N GLN A 16 3.62 -6.45 3.13
CA GLN A 16 4.09 -7.04 4.37
C GLN A 16 4.52 -5.94 5.34
N VAL A 17 4.03 -5.99 6.57
CA VAL A 17 4.41 -5.04 7.62
C VAL A 17 5.46 -5.69 8.52
N MET A 18 6.51 -4.93 8.79
CA MET A 18 7.60 -5.28 9.68
C MET A 18 7.61 -4.28 10.84
N LYS A 19 7.83 -4.75 12.07
CA LYS A 19 8.03 -3.90 13.25
C LYS A 19 9.49 -3.97 13.68
N LYS A 20 10.09 -2.83 14.02
CA LYS A 20 11.46 -2.76 14.53
C LYS A 20 11.50 -3.22 15.98
N ALA A 21 12.41 -4.14 16.27
CA ALA A 21 12.84 -4.55 17.60
C ALA A 21 14.37 -4.70 17.54
N ASN A 22 14.91 -5.90 17.80
CA ASN A 22 16.30 -6.25 17.47
C ASN A 22 16.44 -6.51 15.96
N GLY A 23 16.20 -5.47 15.15
CA GLY A 23 16.01 -5.55 13.70
C GLY A 23 14.52 -5.56 13.30
N TYR A 24 14.27 -5.48 11.99
CA TYR A 24 12.90 -5.56 11.44
C TYR A 24 12.41 -7.01 11.46
N LYS A 25 11.33 -7.27 12.17
CA LYS A 25 10.69 -8.59 12.25
C LYS A 25 9.31 -8.58 11.59
N PRO A 26 8.89 -9.66 10.93
CA PRO A 26 7.53 -9.78 10.41
C PRO A 26 6.50 -9.51 11.49
N TRP A 27 5.51 -8.70 11.16
CA TRP A 27 4.37 -8.41 12.02
C TRP A 27 3.09 -9.05 11.47
N LEU A 28 1.93 -8.67 12.01
CA LEU A 28 0.66 -9.35 11.78
C LEU A 28 0.21 -9.38 10.31
N PHE A 29 0.58 -8.37 9.51
CA PHE A 29 0.05 -8.21 8.16
C PHE A 29 1.05 -8.67 7.10
N ASP A 30 0.70 -9.76 6.40
CA ASP A 30 1.30 -10.21 5.14
C ASP A 30 0.17 -10.62 4.19
N ILE A 31 -0.14 -9.76 3.23
CA ILE A 31 -1.33 -9.89 2.37
C ILE A 31 -0.88 -9.83 0.91
N THR A 32 -1.31 -10.81 0.13
CA THR A 32 -1.20 -10.78 -1.34
C THR A 32 -2.60 -10.68 -1.94
N PHE A 33 -2.80 -9.76 -2.89
CA PHE A 33 -4.09 -9.55 -3.55
C PHE A 33 -3.93 -9.06 -4.99
N ASP A 34 -4.98 -9.22 -5.79
CA ASP A 34 -5.08 -8.62 -7.13
C ASP A 34 -5.63 -7.18 -6.97
N ALA A 35 -4.80 -6.20 -7.29
CA ALA A 35 -5.13 -4.79 -7.15
C ALA A 35 -6.21 -4.36 -8.15
N CYS A 36 -6.19 -4.87 -9.38
CA CYS A 36 -7.22 -4.56 -10.37
C CYS A 36 -8.59 -5.11 -9.95
N LYS A 37 -8.63 -6.31 -9.37
CA LYS A 37 -9.85 -6.89 -8.80
C LYS A 37 -10.33 -6.11 -7.59
N PHE A 38 -9.43 -5.73 -6.68
CA PHE A 38 -9.74 -4.92 -5.51
C PHE A 38 -10.34 -3.55 -5.89
N MET A 39 -9.81 -2.91 -6.94
CA MET A 39 -10.31 -1.61 -7.39
C MET A 39 -11.68 -1.69 -8.04
N LYS A 40 -12.04 -2.84 -8.65
CA LYS A 40 -13.40 -3.11 -9.14
C LYS A 40 -14.39 -3.35 -8.01
N ASN A 41 -14.00 -4.17 -7.03
CA ASN A 41 -14.82 -4.49 -5.87
C ASN A 41 -13.92 -4.54 -4.65
N LYS A 42 -14.03 -3.50 -3.80
CA LYS A 42 -13.19 -3.22 -2.61
C LYS A 42 -13.45 -4.24 -1.48
N SER A 43 -13.35 -5.53 -1.80
CA SER A 43 -13.84 -6.66 -1.01
C SER A 43 -12.95 -7.04 0.16
N ASN A 44 -11.63 -6.81 0.04
CA ASN A 44 -10.70 -7.06 1.12
C ASN A 44 -10.68 -5.89 2.12
N LYS A 45 -11.27 -6.08 3.30
CA LYS A 45 -11.38 -5.04 4.35
C LYS A 45 -10.03 -4.53 4.83
N ALA A 46 -9.03 -5.42 5.00
CA ALA A 46 -7.70 -5.01 5.45
C ALA A 46 -7.02 -4.13 4.40
N VAL A 47 -7.07 -4.53 3.12
CA VAL A 47 -6.57 -3.71 2.01
C VAL A 47 -7.33 -2.39 1.90
N LYS A 48 -8.65 -2.40 2.13
CA LYS A 48 -9.48 -1.19 2.11
C LYS A 48 -9.05 -0.18 3.16
N VAL A 49 -8.74 -0.61 4.38
CA VAL A 49 -8.25 0.28 5.44
C VAL A 49 -6.95 0.96 5.00
N VAL A 50 -6.00 0.18 4.45
CA VAL A 50 -4.73 0.73 3.95
C VAL A 50 -4.97 1.66 2.75
N PHE A 51 -5.86 1.31 1.84
CA PHE A 51 -6.21 2.13 0.67
C PHE A 51 -6.87 3.45 1.06
N ASP A 52 -7.77 3.45 2.05
CA ASP A 52 -8.47 4.65 2.52
C ASP A 52 -7.50 5.70 3.12
N LEU A 53 -6.29 5.29 3.54
CA LEU A 53 -5.25 6.22 4.02
C LEU A 53 -4.71 7.13 2.92
N PHE A 54 -4.49 6.57 1.72
CA PHE A 54 -3.75 7.27 0.66
C PHE A 54 -4.58 7.57 -0.59
N LYS A 55 -5.80 7.04 -0.71
CA LYS A 55 -6.64 7.21 -1.91
C LYS A 55 -6.86 8.67 -2.32
N ASP A 56 -7.01 9.58 -1.36
CA ASP A 56 -7.30 10.99 -1.63
C ASP A 56 -6.06 11.75 -2.10
N PHE A 57 -4.88 11.17 -1.86
CA PHE A 57 -3.57 11.67 -2.26
C PHE A 57 -2.98 10.86 -3.41
N SER A 58 -3.79 10.07 -4.10
CA SER A 58 -3.30 9.12 -5.10
C SER A 58 -4.02 9.30 -6.42
N THR A 59 -3.26 9.25 -7.51
CA THR A 59 -3.84 9.16 -8.86
C THR A 59 -4.40 7.76 -9.15
N VAL A 60 -4.19 6.79 -8.26
CA VAL A 60 -4.57 5.37 -8.40
C VAL A 60 -5.96 5.14 -7.77
N ASN A 61 -6.93 6.00 -8.09
CA ASN A 61 -8.27 6.01 -7.47
C ASN A 61 -9.39 5.46 -8.38
N HIS A 62 -9.06 5.06 -9.60
CA HIS A 62 -9.98 4.47 -10.59
C HIS A 62 -9.70 2.97 -10.79
N SER A 63 -10.60 2.24 -11.47
CA SER A 63 -10.37 0.85 -11.87
C SER A 63 -9.33 0.74 -13.00
N CYS A 64 -8.60 -0.38 -13.07
CA CYS A 64 -7.72 -0.70 -14.20
C CYS A 64 -8.42 -0.55 -15.57
N PRO A 65 -7.69 -0.25 -16.66
CA PRO A 65 -6.22 -0.26 -16.76
C PRO A 65 -5.53 0.98 -16.20
N TYR A 66 -4.34 0.79 -15.61
CA TYR A 66 -3.43 1.89 -15.27
C TYR A 66 -2.40 2.11 -16.39
N VAL A 67 -2.14 3.38 -16.71
CA VAL A 67 -1.18 3.84 -17.71
C VAL A 67 -0.68 5.25 -17.34
N GLY A 68 0.50 5.63 -17.81
CA GLY A 68 1.08 6.94 -17.56
C GLY A 68 1.58 7.10 -16.12
N ARG A 69 1.59 8.35 -15.64
CA ARG A 69 2.10 8.70 -14.32
C ARG A 69 1.10 8.34 -13.22
N ASN A 70 1.50 7.42 -12.36
CA ASN A 70 0.71 6.92 -11.27
C ASN A 70 1.45 7.07 -9.93
N GLY A 71 0.76 7.48 -8.87
CA GLY A 71 1.33 7.48 -7.53
C GLY A 71 0.70 8.52 -6.62
N LEU A 72 1.43 8.83 -5.55
CA LEU A 72 1.00 9.81 -4.56
C LEU A 72 1.32 11.24 -5.01
N VAL A 73 0.40 12.16 -4.75
CA VAL A 73 0.48 13.60 -5.02
C VAL A 73 -0.01 14.33 -3.76
N GLY A 74 0.84 15.18 -3.17
CA GLY A 74 0.47 15.96 -1.99
C GLY A 74 0.15 15.12 -0.75
N PHE A 75 0.70 13.91 -0.64
CA PHE A 75 0.47 13.04 0.52
C PHE A 75 1.02 13.67 1.79
N TYR A 76 0.16 13.78 2.80
CA TYR A 76 0.54 14.09 4.17
C TYR A 76 0.06 12.97 5.11
N PRO A 77 0.79 12.70 6.20
CA PRO A 77 0.31 11.77 7.22
C PRO A 77 -1.00 12.29 7.81
N ALA A 78 -2.07 11.50 7.67
CA ALA A 78 -3.39 11.76 8.25
C ALA A 78 -3.71 10.68 9.27
N PRO A 79 -3.18 10.75 10.51
CA PRO A 79 -3.37 9.74 11.55
C PRO A 79 -4.85 9.46 11.82
N GLU A 80 -5.72 10.47 11.68
CA GLU A 80 -7.16 10.35 11.85
C GLU A 80 -7.82 9.36 10.86
N LYS A 81 -7.19 9.08 9.72
CA LYS A 81 -7.64 8.06 8.76
C LYS A 81 -7.18 6.65 9.13
N LEU A 82 -6.19 6.52 10.02
CA LEU A 82 -5.66 5.25 10.47
C LEU A 82 -6.55 4.66 11.57
N LYS A 83 -7.49 3.82 11.15
CA LYS A 83 -8.42 3.12 12.05
C LYS A 83 -7.85 1.84 12.68
N LEU A 84 -6.55 1.59 12.51
CA LEU A 84 -5.90 0.39 13.04
C LEU A 84 -5.23 0.74 14.37
N PRO A 85 -5.42 -0.08 15.42
CA PRO A 85 -4.64 0.06 16.64
C PRO A 85 -3.19 -0.39 16.34
N LEU A 86 -2.37 0.55 15.88
CA LEU A 86 -0.94 0.36 15.75
C LEU A 86 -0.31 0.73 17.11
N PRO A 87 0.42 -0.16 17.78
CA PRO A 87 1.13 0.23 18.99
C PRO A 87 2.27 1.18 18.64
N THR A 88 2.71 2.00 19.60
CA THR A 88 3.88 2.86 19.42
C THR A 88 5.10 2.07 18.94
N GLY A 89 5.85 2.62 17.98
CA GLY A 89 7.09 2.05 17.47
C GLY A 89 7.44 2.41 16.02
N ASP A 90 8.57 1.86 15.55
CA ASP A 90 9.07 2.00 14.18
C ASP A 90 8.59 0.82 13.31
N TYR A 91 8.11 1.15 12.12
CA TYR A 91 7.54 0.20 11.17
C TYR A 91 8.15 0.33 9.77
N LEU A 92 8.14 -0.78 9.04
CA LEU A 92 8.50 -0.86 7.63
C LEU A 92 7.40 -1.62 6.88
N ILE A 93 6.81 -1.00 5.86
CA ILE A 93 5.91 -1.67 4.92
C ILE A 93 6.71 -2.01 3.67
N LEU A 94 6.76 -3.30 3.34
CA LEU A 94 7.32 -3.84 2.12
C LEU A 94 6.19 -4.09 1.13
N ILE A 95 6.24 -3.45 -0.04
CA ILE A 95 5.23 -3.60 -1.09
C ILE A 95 5.91 -4.11 -2.36
N SER A 96 5.49 -5.29 -2.83
CA SER A 96 5.93 -5.86 -4.10
C SER A 96 4.86 -5.68 -5.16
N TRP A 97 5.22 -5.14 -6.33
CA TRP A 97 4.29 -4.89 -7.44
C TRP A 97 4.65 -5.79 -8.62
N LYS A 98 3.78 -6.76 -8.91
CA LYS A 98 3.94 -7.68 -10.05
C LYS A 98 2.90 -7.38 -11.12
N PHE A 99 3.35 -7.01 -12.31
CA PHE A 99 2.47 -6.88 -13.47
C PHE A 99 2.55 -8.17 -14.27
N TYR A 100 1.41 -8.81 -14.54
CA TYR A 100 1.37 -10.10 -15.24
C TYR A 100 2.36 -11.11 -14.65
N ASN A 101 2.38 -11.22 -13.31
CA ASN A 101 3.29 -12.06 -12.50
C ASN A 101 4.79 -11.76 -12.62
N ARG A 102 5.21 -10.70 -13.29
CA ARG A 102 6.60 -10.22 -13.32
C ARG A 102 6.78 -9.06 -12.37
N LEU A 103 7.75 -9.16 -11.45
CA LEU A 103 8.10 -8.08 -10.53
C LEU A 103 8.55 -6.86 -11.33
N GLN A 104 7.88 -5.73 -11.13
CA GLN A 104 8.20 -4.48 -11.80
C GLN A 104 8.97 -3.55 -10.87
N TYR A 105 8.49 -3.39 -9.64
CA TYR A 105 9.14 -2.56 -8.64
C TYR A 105 8.74 -2.99 -7.24
N VAL A 106 9.52 -2.52 -6.27
CA VAL A 106 9.30 -2.68 -4.83
C VAL A 106 9.23 -1.30 -4.22
N THR A 107 8.36 -1.13 -3.23
CA THR A 107 8.23 0.11 -2.46
C THR A 107 8.39 -0.22 -0.99
N ASN A 108 9.38 0.42 -0.36
CA ASN A 108 9.64 0.30 1.06
C ASN A 108 9.24 1.62 1.73
N VAL A 109 8.35 1.55 2.71
CA VAL A 109 7.87 2.71 3.46
C VAL A 109 8.26 2.56 4.91
N TYR A 110 9.11 3.46 5.40
CA TYR A 110 9.53 3.52 6.79
C TYR A 110 8.74 4.62 7.50
N PHE A 111 8.17 4.32 8.66
CA PHE A 111 7.45 5.30 9.47
C PHE A 111 7.50 4.95 10.96
N THR A 112 7.36 5.98 11.79
CA THR A 112 7.20 5.83 13.24
C THR A 112 5.76 6.19 13.60
N PHE A 113 5.15 5.38 14.44
CA PHE A 113 3.83 5.64 15.00
C PHE A 113 3.98 5.89 16.50
N VAL A 114 3.33 6.93 17.02
CA VAL A 114 3.30 7.29 18.44
C VAL A 114 1.84 7.42 18.84
N GLU A 115 1.43 6.72 19.89
CA GLU A 115 0.08 6.81 20.43
C GLU A 115 -0.12 8.16 21.13
N ASP A 116 -1.15 8.90 20.75
CA ASP A 116 -1.60 10.08 21.49
C ASP A 116 -2.36 9.58 22.75
N TYR A 117 -1.69 9.62 23.91
CA TYR A 117 -2.27 9.30 25.22
C TYR A 117 -3.01 10.49 25.83
#